data_AF-A0AAU9WSB2-F1
#
_entry.id   AF-A0AAU9WSB2-F1
#
_cell.length_a   1.000
_cell.length_b   1.000
_cell.length_c   1.000
_cell.angle_alpha   90.00
_cell.angle_beta   90.00
_cell.angle_gamma   90.00
#
_symmetry.space_group_name_H-M   'P 1'
#
loop_
_entity.id
_entity.type
_entity.pdbx_description
1 polymer ?
#
loop_
_entity_poly.entity_id
_entity_poly.type
_entity_poly.pdbx_seq_one_letter_code
_entity_poly.pdbx_strand_id
1 'polypeptide(L)'
;MKQVTLNFEAAMWVPQRYVLPTVQLLSCMFHWTQAVWQKIQELGLQVLYQRDKYLCKLVMLPCLLSHEIPVMFELLKENTTSPALHK
;
A
#
# COMPACT_ATOMS: atom_id res chain seq x y z
N MET A 1 13.64 14.66 18.67
CA MET A 1 13.20 13.25 18.55
C MET A 1 13.87 12.66 17.32
N LYS A 2 14.42 11.44 17.38
CA LYS A 2 14.99 10.78 16.20
C LYS A 2 13.89 10.05 15.43
N GLN A 3 13.92 10.10 14.11
CA GLN A 3 12.96 9.41 13.25
C GLN A 3 13.69 8.71 12.10
N VAL A 4 13.11 7.62 11.61
CA VAL A 4 13.57 6.92 10.41
C VAL A 4 12.37 6.56 9.55
N THR A 5 12.51 6.70 8.23
CA THR A 5 11.49 6.26 7.28
C THR A 5 11.90 4.90 6.71
N LEU A 6 10.97 3.95 6.71
CA LEU A 6 11.18 2.58 6.27
C LEU A 6 10.27 2.23 5.09
N ASN A 7 10.67 1.21 4.32
CA ASN A 7 9.78 0.56 3.36
C ASN A 7 8.64 -0.18 4.09
N PHE A 8 7.62 -0.68 3.39
CA PHE A 8 6.47 -1.37 4.01
C PHE A 8 6.67 -2.89 4.23
N GLU A 9 7.88 -3.42 4.05
CA GLU A 9 8.13 -4.84 4.19
C GLU A 9 8.23 -5.25 5.67
N ALA A 10 7.57 -6.35 6.05
CA ALA A 10 7.59 -6.82 7.45
C ALA A 10 9.02 -7.06 7.96
N ALA A 11 9.92 -7.53 7.09
CA ALA A 11 11.34 -7.74 7.37
C ALA A 11 12.08 -6.44 7.78
N MET A 12 11.54 -5.27 7.41
CA MET A 12 12.09 -3.97 7.75
C MET A 12 11.36 -3.27 8.89
N TRP A 13 10.21 -3.78 9.36
CA TRP A 13 9.51 -3.21 10.51
C TRP A 13 9.78 -3.97 11.79
N VAL A 14 9.77 -5.31 11.71
CA VAL A 14 9.83 -6.16 12.91
C VAL A 14 11.18 -6.03 13.62
N PRO A 15 12.34 -6.24 12.96
CA PRO A 15 13.65 -6.10 13.64
C PRO A 15 13.91 -4.69 14.17
N GLN A 16 13.50 -3.67 13.45
CA GLN A 16 13.81 -2.26 13.69
C GLN A 16 13.14 -1.76 14.96
N ARG A 17 11.96 -2.31 15.31
CA ARG A 17 11.31 -2.03 16.60
C ARG A 17 12.15 -2.49 17.80
N TYR A 18 12.96 -3.54 17.64
CA TYR A 18 13.85 -4.03 18.71
C TYR A 18 15.20 -3.31 18.71
N VAL A 19 15.74 -2.99 17.53
CA VAL A 19 17.05 -2.33 17.38
C VAL A 19 16.96 -0.84 17.70
N LEU A 20 15.85 -0.19 17.36
CA LEU A 20 15.65 1.27 17.50
C LEU A 20 14.40 1.58 18.34
N PRO A 21 14.30 1.11 19.59
CA PRO A 21 13.06 1.19 20.38
C PRO A 21 12.66 2.63 20.75
N THR A 22 13.59 3.57 20.70
CA THR A 22 13.37 4.99 21.04
C THR A 22 13.28 5.89 19.80
N VAL A 23 13.40 5.33 18.60
CA VAL A 23 13.29 6.06 17.33
C VAL A 23 11.88 5.93 16.80
N GLN A 24 11.30 7.04 16.33
CA GLN A 24 10.03 7.00 15.65
C GLN A 24 10.22 6.35 14.26
N LEU A 25 9.60 5.19 14.07
CA LEU A 25 9.54 4.53 12.77
C LEU A 25 8.35 5.10 11.97
N LEU A 26 8.63 5.61 10.78
CA LEU A 26 7.66 6.21 9.89
C LEU A 26 7.65 5.48 8.55
N SER A 27 6.52 5.55 7.86
CA SER A 27 6.40 5.19 6.45
C SER A 27 6.04 6.45 5.66
N CYS A 28 6.28 6.46 4.35
CA CYS A 28 5.87 7.57 3.49
C CYS A 28 5.18 7.07 2.22
N MET A 29 4.50 7.98 1.52
CA MET A 29 3.78 7.67 0.29
C MET A 29 4.68 7.07 -0.79
N PHE A 30 5.94 7.50 -0.89
CA PHE A 30 6.90 6.91 -1.82
C PHE A 30 7.11 5.41 -1.57
N HIS A 31 7.39 5.03 -0.31
CA HIS A 31 7.56 3.63 0.06
C HIS A 31 6.28 2.82 -0.03
N TRP A 32 5.11 3.44 0.18
CA TRP A 32 3.82 2.80 -0.02
C TRP A 32 3.60 2.47 -1.49
N THR A 33 3.79 3.46 -2.38
CA THR A 33 3.67 3.25 -3.83
C THR A 33 4.64 2.18 -4.32
N GLN A 34 5.87 2.16 -3.80
CA GLN A 34 6.85 1.11 -4.12
C GLN A 34 6.35 -0.28 -3.71
N ALA A 35 5.82 -0.44 -2.49
CA ALA A 35 5.30 -1.73 -2.00
C ALA A 35 4.09 -2.22 -2.80
N VAL A 36 3.15 -1.32 -3.12
CA VAL A 36 2.01 -1.67 -3.99
C VAL A 36 2.47 -2.04 -5.39
N TRP A 37 3.47 -1.33 -5.95
CA TRP A 37 4.03 -1.65 -7.26
C TRP A 37 4.71 -3.02 -7.30
N GLN A 38 5.52 -3.36 -6.29
CA GLN A 38 6.08 -4.71 -6.15
C GLN A 38 4.98 -5.77 -6.14
N LYS A 39 3.88 -5.51 -5.42
CA LYS A 39 2.74 -6.45 -5.37
C LYS A 39 2.03 -6.59 -6.71
N ILE A 40 1.86 -5.49 -7.45
CA ILE A 40 1.33 -5.51 -8.81
C ILE A 40 2.22 -6.35 -9.74
N GLN A 41 3.54 -6.25 -9.59
CA GLN A 41 4.48 -7.03 -10.38
C GLN A 41 4.41 -8.53 -10.06
N GLU A 42 4.38 -8.89 -8.77
CA GLU A 42 4.22 -10.28 -8.31
C GLU A 42 2.95 -10.94 -8.85
N LEU A 43 1.86 -10.18 -8.96
CA LEU A 43 0.57 -10.67 -9.43
C LEU A 43 0.43 -10.63 -10.98
N GLY A 44 1.42 -10.14 -11.70
CA GLY A 44 1.36 -10.00 -13.16
C GLY A 44 0.35 -8.95 -13.64
N LEU A 45 0.03 -7.96 -12.80
CA LEU A 45 -1.01 -6.95 -13.04
C LEU A 45 -0.46 -5.67 -13.68
N GLN A 46 0.78 -5.63 -14.17
CA GLN A 46 1.43 -4.42 -14.69
C GLN A 46 0.64 -3.78 -15.84
N VAL A 47 0.14 -4.60 -16.77
CA VAL A 47 -0.68 -4.12 -17.91
C VAL A 47 -2.02 -3.57 -17.42
N LEU A 48 -2.63 -4.21 -16.43
CA LEU A 48 -3.89 -3.75 -15.86
C LEU A 48 -3.69 -2.42 -15.11
N TYR A 49 -2.59 -2.26 -14.38
CA TYR A 49 -2.26 -1.01 -13.68
C TYR A 49 -2.16 0.19 -14.64
N GLN A 50 -1.62 -0.02 -15.84
CA GLN A 50 -1.51 1.04 -16.85
C GLN A 50 -2.85 1.41 -17.50
N ARG A 51 -3.82 0.49 -17.52
CA ARG A 51 -5.09 0.66 -18.23
C ARG A 51 -6.27 0.96 -17.31
N ASP A 52 -6.22 0.49 -16.08
CA ASP A 52 -7.31 0.53 -15.13
C ASP A 52 -7.01 1.51 -13.99
N LYS A 53 -7.91 2.49 -13.82
CA LYS A 53 -7.83 3.48 -12.74
C LYS A 53 -8.07 2.86 -11.36
N TYR A 54 -8.65 1.67 -11.26
CA TYR A 54 -8.91 0.99 -10.00
C TYR A 54 -7.62 0.78 -9.19
N LEU A 55 -6.57 0.22 -9.81
CA LEU A 55 -5.32 -0.03 -9.10
C LEU A 55 -4.63 1.28 -8.69
N CYS A 56 -4.75 2.33 -9.50
CA CYS A 56 -4.31 3.68 -9.11
C CYS A 56 -5.09 4.21 -7.90
N LYS A 57 -6.41 3.98 -7.82
CA LYS A 57 -7.22 4.38 -6.66
C LYS A 57 -6.84 3.60 -5.39
N LEU A 58 -6.50 2.31 -5.50
CA LEU A 58 -5.98 1.53 -4.37
C LEU A 58 -4.67 2.09 -3.82
N VAL A 59 -3.74 2.52 -4.69
CA VAL A 59 -2.49 3.19 -4.27
C VAL A 59 -2.77 4.47 -3.47
N MET A 60 -3.89 5.15 -3.73
CA MET A 60 -4.24 6.41 -3.06
C MET A 60 -5.00 6.25 -1.75
N LEU A 61 -5.39 5.02 -1.36
CA LEU A 61 -6.16 4.79 -0.12
C LEU A 61 -5.52 5.43 1.13
N PRO A 62 -4.19 5.38 1.34
CA PRO A 62 -3.59 6.00 2.53
C PRO A 62 -3.67 7.53 2.58
N CYS A 63 -4.16 8.19 1.53
CA CYS A 63 -4.41 9.63 1.54
C CYS A 63 -5.75 10.00 2.20
N LEU A 64 -6.57 9.00 2.57
CA LEU A 64 -7.82 9.19 3.30
C LEU A 64 -7.58 9.15 4.82
N LEU A 65 -8.58 9.58 5.58
CA LEU A 65 -8.56 9.35 7.02
C LEU A 65 -8.66 7.85 7.32
N SER A 66 -8.01 7.40 8.38
CA SER A 66 -7.90 5.97 8.72
C SER A 66 -9.25 5.24 8.79
N HIS A 67 -10.31 5.93 9.21
CA HIS A 67 -11.66 5.37 9.32
C HIS A 67 -12.41 5.31 7.97
N GLU A 68 -11.98 6.08 6.96
CA GLU A 68 -12.56 6.09 5.62
C GLU A 68 -11.97 5.00 4.74
N ILE A 69 -10.72 4.56 5.02
CA ILE A 69 -9.99 3.57 4.23
C ILE A 69 -10.80 2.26 4.03
N PRO A 70 -11.36 1.63 5.07
CA PRO A 70 -12.09 0.37 4.89
C PRO A 70 -13.33 0.54 4.01
N VAL A 71 -14.07 1.63 4.21
CA VAL A 71 -15.29 1.93 3.43
C VAL A 71 -14.93 2.18 1.96
N MET A 72 -13.91 2.99 1.70
CA MET A 72 -13.48 3.25 0.33
C MET A 72 -12.94 1.99 -0.34
N PHE A 73 -12.23 1.13 0.40
CA PHE A 73 -11.73 -0.13 -0.14
C PHE A 73 -12.88 -1.04 -0.63
N GLU A 74 -13.92 -1.25 0.19
CA GLU A 74 -15.08 -2.05 -0.23
C GLU A 74 -15.82 -1.41 -1.42
N LEU A 75 -16.01 -0.09 -1.43
CA LEU A 75 -16.62 0.60 -2.57
C LEU A 75 -15.81 0.42 -3.87
N LEU A 76 -14.48 0.48 -3.79
CA LEU A 76 -13.63 0.25 -4.95
C LEU A 76 -13.78 -1.20 -5.44
N LYS A 77 -13.82 -2.16 -4.52
CA LYS A 77 -13.94 -3.60 -4.81
C LYS A 77 -15.27 -3.93 -5.49
N GLU A 78 -16.39 -3.37 -5.04
CA GLU A 78 -17.72 -3.55 -5.65
C GLU A 78 -17.80 -2.97 -7.07
N ASN A 79 -17.13 -1.83 -7.30
CA ASN A 79 -17.12 -1.15 -8.60
C ASN A 79 -16.08 -1.71 -9.58
N THR A 80 -15.33 -2.74 -9.18
CA THR A 80 -14.38 -3.40 -10.06
C THR A 80 -15.11 -4.27 -11.05
N THR A 81 -14.93 -3.98 -12.34
CA THR A 81 -15.51 -4.75 -13.46
C THR A 81 -14.54 -5.78 -14.04
N SER A 82 -13.29 -5.84 -13.55
CA SER A 82 -12.26 -6.73 -14.08
C SER A 82 -12.33 -8.13 -13.45
N PRO A 83 -12.62 -9.19 -14.22
CA PRO A 83 -12.67 -10.57 -13.73
C PRO A 83 -11.37 -11.04 -13.06
N ALA A 84 -10.23 -10.45 -13.45
CA ALA A 84 -8.91 -10.79 -12.91
C ALA A 84 -8.72 -10.35 -11.46
N LEU A 85 -9.59 -9.48 -10.92
CA LEU A 85 -9.47 -8.89 -9.60
C LEU A 85 -10.48 -9.45 -8.57
N HIS A 86 -11.33 -10.40 -8.97
CA HIS A 86 -12.31 -11.07 -8.09
C HIS A 86 -11.81 -12.40 -7.48
N LYS A 87 -10.49 -12.66 -7.51
CA LYS A 87 -9.90 -13.88 -6.94
C LYS A 87 -9.76 -13.80 -5.42
#